data_AF-A0A7X9L8J9-F1
#
_entry.id   AF-A0A7X9L8J9-F1
#
_cell.length_a   1.000
_cell.length_b   1.000
_cell.length_c   1.000
_cell.angle_alpha   90.00
_cell.angle_beta   90.00
_cell.angle_gamma   90.00
#
_symmetry.space_group_name_H-M   'P 1'
#
loop_
_entity.id
_entity.type
_entity.pdbx_description
1 polymer ?
#
loop_
_entity_poly.entity_id
_entity_poly.type
_entity_poly.pdbx_seq_one_letter_code
_entity_poly.pdbx_strand_id
1 'polypeptide(L)'
;MPLTNTWLAHEQPDADLPRDVLEERILNLLSGQNVAVIATTNRDGSPVATPVRYSSLGLEIFYTSWNSSAKSRNLRRDPRVSAAIVAPLVGTEVCLS
;
A
#
# COMPACT_ATOMS: atom_id res chain seq x y z
N MET A 1 11.85 24.85 -6.04
CA MET A 1 11.23 24.89 -4.69
C MET A 1 11.87 23.76 -3.87
N PRO A 2 12.33 24.00 -2.64
CA PRO A 2 12.82 22.90 -1.81
C PRO A 2 11.69 21.90 -1.59
N LEU A 3 11.97 20.61 -1.75
CA LEU A 3 11.03 19.56 -1.39
C LEU A 3 10.89 19.55 0.13
N THR A 4 9.68 19.78 0.65
CA THR A 4 9.40 19.70 2.10
C THR A 4 9.71 18.31 2.65
N ASN A 5 9.61 17.27 1.81
CA ASN A 5 9.95 15.90 2.14
C ASN A 5 11.13 15.43 1.27
N THR A 6 12.33 15.47 1.82
CA THR A 6 13.57 15.14 1.10
C THR A 6 13.59 13.69 0.62
N TRP A 7 12.85 12.77 1.28
CA TRP A 7 12.70 11.39 0.83
C TRP A 7 12.02 11.24 -0.54
N LEU A 8 11.30 12.27 -1.01
CA LEU A 8 10.64 12.25 -2.32
C LEU A 8 11.64 12.52 -3.46
N ALA A 9 12.86 12.94 -3.13
CA ALA A 9 13.93 13.19 -4.09
C ALA A 9 14.68 11.91 -4.49
N HIS A 10 14.39 10.77 -3.85
CA HIS A 10 15.07 9.53 -4.17
C HIS A 10 14.64 9.01 -5.54
N GLU A 11 15.61 8.64 -6.37
CA GLU A 11 15.36 7.87 -7.58
C GLU A 11 14.69 6.53 -7.21
N GLN A 12 13.83 6.07 -8.13
CA GLN A 12 13.23 4.75 -8.00
C GLN A 12 14.35 3.70 -8.01
N PRO A 13 14.33 2.73 -7.08
CA PRO A 13 15.35 1.71 -7.05
C PRO A 13 15.30 0.86 -8.33
N ASP A 14 16.45 0.63 -8.94
CA ASP A 14 16.65 -0.24 -10.09
C ASP A 14 17.13 -1.66 -9.70
N ALA A 15 17.33 -1.88 -8.39
CA ALA A 15 17.72 -3.14 -7.78
C ALA A 15 17.08 -3.31 -6.39
N ASP A 16 17.16 -4.52 -5.84
CA ASP A 16 16.68 -4.81 -4.49
C ASP A 16 17.44 -3.96 -3.46
N LEU A 17 16.67 -3.24 -2.63
CA LEU A 17 17.23 -2.45 -1.55
C LEU A 17 17.56 -3.33 -0.34
N PRO A 18 18.62 -2.99 0.43
CA PRO A 18 18.79 -3.52 1.77
C PRO A 18 17.52 -3.33 2.60
N ARG A 19 17.19 -4.33 3.42
CA ARG A 19 15.90 -4.41 4.11
C ARG A 19 15.60 -3.17 4.96
N ASP A 20 16.59 -2.69 5.70
CA ASP A 20 16.51 -1.48 6.53
C ASP A 20 16.20 -0.23 5.71
N VAL A 21 16.87 -0.05 4.57
CA VAL A 21 16.64 1.07 3.66
C VAL A 21 15.24 0.98 3.01
N LEU A 22 14.81 -0.22 2.64
CA LEU A 22 13.48 -0.46 2.09
C LEU A 22 12.40 -0.12 3.11
N GLU A 23 12.53 -0.64 4.34
CA GLU A 23 11.57 -0.39 5.41
C GLU A 23 11.47 1.11 5.74
N GLU A 24 12.59 1.84 5.77
CA GLU A 24 12.60 3.30 5.95
C GLU A 24 11.79 4.00 4.84
N ARG A 25 12.02 3.64 3.57
CA ARG A 25 11.27 4.20 2.44
C ARG A 25 9.77 3.88 2.52
N ILE A 26 9.41 2.68 2.94
CA ILE A 26 8.01 2.28 3.13
C ILE A 26 7.39 3.11 4.24
N LEU A 27 8.04 3.27 5.40
CA LEU A 27 7.54 4.08 6.52
C LEU A 27 7.33 5.54 6.12
N ASN A 28 8.29 6.10 5.37
CA ASN A 28 8.20 7.44 4.81
C ASN A 28 6.97 7.60 3.91
N LEU A 29 6.74 6.64 3.01
CA LEU A 29 5.56 6.65 2.14
C LEU A 29 4.26 6.50 2.94
N LEU A 30 4.23 5.56 3.89
CA LEU A 30 3.05 5.29 4.72
C LEU A 30 2.65 6.50 5.56
N SER A 31 3.62 7.29 6.05
CA SER A 31 3.36 8.49 6.84
C SER A 31 2.83 9.67 6.03
N GLY A 32 3.15 9.72 4.73
CA GLY A 32 2.75 10.80 3.83
C GLY A 32 1.43 10.55 3.09
N GLN A 33 0.96 9.31 3.02
CA GLN A 33 -0.26 8.93 2.29
C GLN A 33 -1.34 8.42 3.23
N ASN A 34 -2.60 8.43 2.79
CA ASN A 34 -3.73 7.91 3.56
C ASN A 34 -4.68 7.04 2.73
N VAL A 35 -4.33 6.73 1.48
CA VAL A 35 -5.08 5.86 0.58
C VAL A 35 -4.17 4.73 0.10
N ALA A 36 -4.71 3.52 0.14
CA ALA A 36 -4.11 2.34 -0.47
C ALA A 36 -5.12 1.72 -1.45
N VAL A 37 -4.63 1.02 -2.47
CA VAL A 37 -5.43 0.16 -3.32
C VAL A 37 -5.17 -1.27 -2.90
N ILE A 38 -6.19 -1.95 -2.37
CA ILE A 38 -6.07 -3.36 -1.98
C ILE A 38 -6.58 -4.27 -3.10
N ALA A 39 -5.83 -5.32 -3.44
CA ALA A 39 -6.27 -6.36 -4.35
C ALA A 39 -6.67 -7.61 -3.58
N THR A 40 -7.89 -8.09 -3.82
CA THR A 40 -8.42 -9.33 -3.25
C THR A 40 -8.86 -10.26 -4.37
N THR A 41 -8.92 -11.57 -4.10
CA THR A 41 -9.35 -12.55 -5.11
C THR A 41 -10.86 -12.77 -5.03
N ASN A 42 -11.56 -12.79 -6.18
CA ASN A 42 -12.97 -13.17 -6.31
C ASN A 42 -13.15 -14.69 -6.27
N ARG A 43 -14.41 -15.14 -6.16
CA ARG A 43 -14.74 -16.58 -6.09
C ARG A 43 -14.30 -17.35 -7.34
N ASP A 44 -14.32 -16.70 -8.49
CA ASP A 44 -13.87 -17.23 -9.78
C ASP A 44 -12.34 -17.16 -9.97
N GLY A 45 -11.60 -16.65 -8.98
CA GLY A 45 -10.15 -16.48 -9.05
C GLY A 45 -9.68 -15.13 -9.63
N SER A 46 -10.58 -14.29 -10.16
CA SER A 46 -10.21 -12.98 -10.71
C SER A 46 -9.78 -11.99 -9.61
N PRO A 47 -8.77 -11.13 -9.85
CA PRO A 47 -8.38 -10.10 -8.88
C PRO A 47 -9.35 -8.91 -8.93
N VAL A 48 -9.61 -8.29 -7.77
CA VAL A 48 -10.36 -7.03 -7.65
C VAL A 48 -9.55 -6.05 -6.82
N ALA A 49 -9.20 -4.93 -7.43
CA ALA A 49 -8.55 -3.80 -6.80
C ALA A 49 -9.61 -2.82 -6.25
N THR A 50 -9.46 -2.35 -5.01
CA THR A 50 -10.37 -1.36 -4.42
C THR A 50 -9.61 -0.35 -3.59
N PRO A 51 -9.81 0.96 -3.80
CA PRO A 51 -9.23 1.99 -2.93
C PRO A 51 -9.85 1.93 -1.53
N VAL A 52 -9.01 2.13 -0.51
CA VAL A 52 -9.36 2.24 0.90
C VAL A 52 -8.57 3.36 1.55
N ARG A 53 -9.16 4.05 2.53
CA ARG A 53 -8.35 4.75 3.52
C ARG A 53 -7.72 3.74 4.45
N TYR A 54 -6.50 4.04 4.89
CA TYR A 54 -5.80 3.22 5.88
C TYR A 54 -5.21 4.07 7.01
N SER A 55 -4.77 3.39 8.05
CA SER A 55 -3.87 3.89 9.09
C SER A 55 -2.75 2.88 9.26
N SER A 56 -1.56 3.31 9.67
CA SER A 56 -0.41 2.42 9.86
C SER A 56 0.16 2.51 11.26
N LEU A 57 0.66 1.37 11.76
CA LEU A 57 1.51 1.27 12.94
C LEU A 57 2.81 0.58 12.52
N GLY A 58 3.86 1.38 12.28
CA GLY A 58 5.05 0.88 11.60
C GLY A 58 4.70 0.38 10.20
N LEU A 59 5.00 -0.89 9.91
CA LEU A 59 4.72 -1.54 8.63
C LEU A 59 3.35 -2.26 8.60
N GLU A 60 2.61 -2.24 9.70
CA GLU A 60 1.27 -2.83 9.76
C GLU A 60 0.23 -1.84 9.23
N ILE A 61 -0.61 -2.29 8.30
CA ILE A 61 -1.66 -1.48 7.67
C ILE A 61 -3.02 -1.93 8.17
N PHE A 62 -3.79 -0.97 8.68
CA PHE A 62 -5.16 -1.14 9.14
C PHE A 62 -6.11 -0.37 8.23
N TYR A 63 -7.23 -0.97 7.87
CA TYR A 63 -8.31 -0.26 7.21
C TYR A 63 -9.66 -0.77 7.72
N THR A 64 -10.69 0.06 7.61
CA THR A 64 -12.05 -0.31 8.01
C THR A 64 -12.90 -0.67 6.80
N SER A 65 -13.82 -1.62 6.98
CA SER A 65 -14.75 -2.00 5.93
C SER A 65 -16.09 -2.45 6.49
N TRP A 66 -17.14 -2.22 5.71
CA TRP A 66 -18.43 -2.85 5.96
C TRP A 66 -18.32 -4.36 5.83
N ASN A 67 -18.96 -5.07 6.75
CA ASN A 67 -18.93 -6.53 6.85
C ASN A 67 -19.41 -7.24 5.57
N SER A 68 -20.37 -6.61 4.88
CA SER A 68 -21.01 -7.10 3.66
C SER A 68 -20.31 -6.66 2.37
N SER A 69 -19.19 -5.95 2.44
CA SER A 69 -18.47 -5.47 1.25
C SER A 69 -17.86 -6.64 0.45
N ALA A 70 -17.62 -6.42 -0.85
CA ALA A 70 -16.99 -7.43 -1.71
C ALA A 70 -15.62 -7.87 -1.19
N LYS A 71 -14.75 -6.91 -0.84
CA LYS A 71 -13.44 -7.14 -0.22
C LYS A 71 -13.55 -7.95 1.09
N SER A 72 -14.50 -7.64 1.98
CA SER A 72 -14.67 -8.37 3.24
C SER A 72 -15.12 -9.82 3.01
N ARG A 73 -16.03 -10.06 2.04
CA ARG A 73 -16.43 -11.42 1.64
C ARG A 73 -15.29 -12.19 0.98
N ASN A 74 -14.47 -11.52 0.17
CA ASN A 74 -13.31 -12.14 -0.45
C ASN A 74 -12.28 -12.55 0.60
N LEU A 75 -11.92 -11.66 1.53
CA LEU A 75 -10.93 -11.93 2.59
C LEU A 75 -11.34 -13.03 3.56
N ARG A 76 -12.63 -13.19 3.83
CA ARG A 76 -13.14 -14.33 4.62
C ARG A 76 -12.93 -15.68 3.94
N ARG A 77 -12.95 -15.70 2.61
CA ARG A 77 -12.79 -16.91 1.81
C ARG A 77 -11.32 -17.18 1.52
N ASP A 78 -10.57 -16.14 1.20
CA ASP A 78 -9.14 -16.18 0.87
C ASP A 78 -8.47 -14.95 1.52
N PRO A 79 -7.70 -15.14 2.60
CA PRO A 79 -7.13 -14.04 3.37
C PRO A 79 -5.95 -13.35 2.68
N ARG A 80 -5.49 -13.84 1.51
CA ARG A 80 -4.40 -13.23 0.76
C ARG A 80 -4.84 -11.88 0.19
N VAL A 81 -4.01 -10.86 0.36
CA VAL A 81 -4.28 -9.49 -0.06
C VAL A 81 -2.96 -8.83 -0.41
N SER A 82 -2.96 -8.04 -1.49
CA SER A 82 -1.89 -7.09 -1.73
C SER A 82 -2.39 -5.66 -1.58
N ALA A 83 -1.50 -4.74 -1.22
CA ALA A 83 -1.79 -3.32 -1.05
C ALA A 83 -0.77 -2.49 -1.83
N ALA A 84 -1.25 -1.56 -2.66
CA ALA A 84 -0.43 -0.56 -3.33
C ALA A 84 -0.68 0.82 -2.70
N ILE A 85 0.39 1.51 -2.31
CA ILE A 85 0.37 2.89 -1.83
C ILE A 85 1.14 3.73 -2.84
N VAL A 86 0.54 4.83 -3.28
CA VAL A 86 1.12 5.70 -4.31
C VAL A 86 1.23 7.12 -3.75
N ALA A 87 2.37 7.78 -3.97
CA ALA A 87 2.53 9.22 -3.82
C ALA A 87 2.42 9.87 -5.22
N PRO A 88 1.20 10.24 -5.66
CA PRO A 88 0.92 10.56 -7.07
C PRO A 88 1.66 11.81 -7.56
N LEU A 89 2.04 12.71 -6.66
CA LEU A 89 2.70 13.96 -7.00
C LEU A 89 4.21 13.82 -7.24
N VAL A 90 4.79 12.63 -6.98
CA VAL A 90 6.23 12.39 -7.11
C VAL A 90 6.59 11.03 -7.74
N GLY A 91 5.60 10.31 -8.27
CA GLY A 91 5.83 9.06 -9.01
C GLY A 91 6.44 7.90 -8.19
N THR A 92 6.30 7.93 -6.86
CA THR A 92 6.77 6.85 -5.97
C THR A 92 5.61 5.95 -5.57
N GLU A 93 5.82 4.64 -5.62
CA GLU A 93 4.85 3.64 -5.17
C GLU A 93 5.51 2.48 -4.44
N VAL A 94 4.74 1.81 -3.57
CA VAL A 94 5.13 0.55 -2.93
C VAL A 94 3.96 -0.42 -3.02
N CYS A 95 4.26 -1.66 -3.39
CA CYS A 95 3.34 -2.79 -3.36
C CYS A 95 3.76 -3.76 -2.25
N LEU A 96 2.81 -4.12 -1.39
CA LEU A 96 2.95 -5.11 -0.32
C LEU A 96 2.04 -6.31 -0.65
N SER A 97 2.49 -7.54 -0.42
CA SER A 97 1.76 -8.79 -0.72
C SER A 97 1.79 -9.77 0.44
#